data_AF-A0A661QU51-F1
#
_entry.id   AF-A0A661QU51-F1
#
_cell.length_a   1.000
_cell.length_b   1.000
_cell.length_c   1.000
_cell.angle_alpha   90.00
_cell.angle_beta   90.00
_cell.angle_gamma   90.00
#
_symmetry.space_group_name_H-M   'P 1'
#
loop_
_entity.id
_entity.type
_entity.pdbx_description
1 polymer ?
#
loop_
_entity_poly.entity_id
_entity_poly.type
_entity_poly.pdbx_seq_one_letter_code
_entity_poly.pdbx_strand_id
1 'polypeptide(L)'
;MVSRESQKIGSIKTFIERLENLSLDKPSNAVFYFRGHSDHAEFKLEPSIYREKEWIENEHRMFHEIIMKCPNDFSGAKTTF
;
A
#
# COMPACT_ATOMS: atom_id res chain seq x y z
N MET A 1 2.17 -17.00 -5.71
CA MET A 1 2.78 -15.69 -5.41
C MET A 1 3.63 -15.32 -6.62
N VAL A 2 3.13 -14.46 -7.51
CA VAL A 2 3.85 -14.09 -8.74
C VAL A 2 5.00 -13.18 -8.32
N SER A 3 6.23 -13.66 -8.44
CA SER A 3 7.43 -12.86 -8.22
C SER A 3 7.49 -11.80 -9.33
N ARG A 4 7.05 -10.58 -9.02
CA ARG A 4 7.19 -9.44 -9.94
C ARG A 4 8.62 -8.96 -9.82
N GLU A 5 9.41 -9.21 -10.87
CA GLU A 5 10.77 -8.66 -10.95
C GLU A 5 10.75 -7.15 -10.74
N SER A 6 11.78 -6.63 -10.06
CA SER A 6 12.00 -5.21 -9.83
C SER A 6 12.22 -4.52 -11.18
N GLN A 7 11.21 -3.83 -11.71
CA GLN A 7 11.26 -3.18 -13.02
C GLN A 7 11.69 -1.72 -12.84
N LYS A 8 12.98 -1.46 -13.08
CA LYS A 8 13.52 -0.10 -13.10
C LYS A 8 13.06 0.61 -14.38
N ILE A 9 12.45 1.77 -14.21
CA ILE A 9 12.06 2.67 -15.30
C ILE A 9 13.19 3.68 -15.50
N GLY A 10 13.95 3.54 -16.60
CA GLY A 10 15.07 4.42 -16.92
C GLY A 10 14.70 5.63 -17.78
N SER A 11 13.53 5.63 -18.41
CA SER A 11 13.08 6.74 -19.28
C SER A 11 11.56 6.83 -19.36
N ILE A 12 11.05 8.01 -19.76
CA ILE A 12 9.61 8.24 -19.99
C ILE A 12 9.07 7.31 -21.07
N LYS A 13 9.84 7.06 -22.13
CA LYS A 13 9.45 6.14 -23.20
C LYS A 13 9.22 4.73 -22.66
N THR A 14 10.16 4.23 -21.87
CA THR A 14 10.04 2.92 -21.20
C THR A 14 8.82 2.87 -20.27
N PHE A 15 8.49 3.97 -19.60
CA PHE A 15 7.30 4.04 -18.75
C PHE A 15 6.00 3.91 -19.55
N ILE A 16 5.88 4.66 -20.66
CA ILE A 16 4.68 4.65 -21.51
C ILE A 16 4.47 3.27 -22.13
N GLU A 17 5.52 2.66 -22.70
CA GLU A 17 5.46 1.31 -23.25
C GLU A 17 4.98 0.27 -22.22
N ARG A 18 5.37 0.44 -20.94
CA ARG A 18 4.94 -0.44 -19.85
C ARG A 18 3.48 -0.24 -19.48
N LEU A 19 3.01 1.00 -19.43
CA LEU A 19 1.59 1.31 -19.16
C LEU A 19 0.68 0.71 -20.21
N GLU A 20 1.08 0.77 -21.48
CA GLU A 20 0.34 0.19 -22.60
C GLU A 20 0.24 -1.35 -22.44
N ASN A 21 1.35 -2.01 -22.11
CA ASN A 21 1.35 -3.46 -21.87
C ASN A 21 0.52 -3.87 -20.64
N LEU A 22 0.51 -3.06 -19.57
CA LEU A 22 -0.26 -3.34 -18.35
C LEU A 22 -1.78 -3.43 -18.62
N SER A 23 -2.25 -2.72 -19.64
CA SER A 23 -3.67 -2.71 -20.02
C SER A 23 -4.16 -4.02 -20.64
N LEU A 24 -3.25 -4.83 -21.19
CA LEU A 24 -3.55 -6.09 -21.88
C LEU A 24 -3.96 -7.21 -20.91
N ASP A 25 -3.45 -7.18 -19.68
CA ASP A 25 -3.71 -8.21 -18.65
C ASP A 25 -4.90 -7.87 -17.73
N LYS A 26 -5.66 -6.83 -18.05
CA LYS A 26 -6.68 -6.28 -17.16
C LYS A 26 -8.00 -7.04 -17.28
N PRO A 27 -8.55 -7.61 -16.18
CA PRO A 27 -9.92 -8.10 -16.19
C PRO A 27 -10.90 -6.92 -16.38
N SER A 28 -11.99 -7.17 -17.10
CA SER A 28 -12.94 -6.17 -17.60
C SER A 28 -13.57 -5.27 -16.53
N ASN A 29 -13.46 -5.61 -15.24
CA ASN A 29 -13.98 -4.82 -14.12
C ASN A 29 -12.92 -4.36 -13.10
N ALA A 30 -11.64 -4.33 -13.48
CA ALA A 30 -10.60 -3.76 -12.61
C ALA A 30 -10.38 -2.26 -12.87
N VAL A 31 -9.69 -1.57 -11.97
CA VAL A 31 -9.11 -0.24 -12.18
C VAL A 31 -7.70 -0.27 -11.64
N PHE A 32 -6.73 0.22 -12.42
CA PHE A 32 -5.36 0.35 -11.95
C PHE A 32 -5.20 1.67 -11.20
N TYR A 33 -4.57 1.60 -10.04
CA TYR A 33 -4.19 2.77 -9.26
C TYR A 33 -2.67 2.92 -9.30
N PHE A 34 -2.21 4.12 -9.62
CA PHE A 34 -0.80 4.45 -9.49
C PHE A 34 -0.46 4.66 -8.02
N ARG A 35 0.43 3.82 -7.48
CA ARG A 35 1.04 3.99 -6.16
C ARG A 35 2.55 4.07 -6.36
N GLY A 36 3.03 5.27 -6.70
CA GLY A 36 4.45 5.52 -6.94
C GLY A 36 5.20 5.80 -5.63
N HIS A 37 6.39 5.23 -5.51
CA HIS A 37 7.41 5.68 -4.57
C HIS A 37 8.71 5.86 -5.35
N SER A 38 9.38 6.99 -5.19
CA SER A 38 10.61 7.32 -5.93
C SER A 38 11.81 6.47 -5.48
N ASP A 39 11.78 6.03 -4.22
CA ASP A 39 12.74 5.07 -3.72
C ASP A 39 12.27 3.65 -4.06
N HIS A 40 12.95 3.00 -5.01
CA HIS A 40 12.69 1.61 -5.37
C HIS A 40 13.51 0.64 -4.50
N ALA A 41 14.63 1.07 -3.94
CA ALA A 41 15.55 0.17 -3.22
C ALA A 41 15.00 -0.16 -1.83
N GLU A 42 14.51 0.85 -1.11
CA GLU A 42 14.10 0.71 0.28
C GLU A 42 12.57 0.60 0.43
N PHE A 43 11.80 1.01 -0.58
CA PHE A 43 10.34 1.00 -0.46
C PHE A 43 9.75 -0.39 -0.58
N LYS A 44 9.23 -0.88 0.55
CA LYS A 44 8.42 -2.09 0.63
C LYS A 44 6.93 -1.76 0.57
N LEU A 45 6.18 -2.61 -0.12
CA LEU A 45 4.71 -2.63 -0.16
C LEU A 45 4.14 -3.23 1.14
N GLU A 46 4.59 -2.69 2.26
CA GLU A 46 4.17 -3.10 3.60
C GLU A 46 3.29 -2.00 4.22
N PRO A 47 2.18 -2.38 4.88
CA PRO A 47 1.42 -1.45 5.71
C PRO A 47 2.32 -0.76 6.72
N SER A 48 2.00 0.50 7.06
CA SER A 48 2.86 1.32 7.91
C SER A 48 3.20 0.63 9.23
N ILE A 49 2.25 -0.06 9.88
CA ILE A 49 2.45 -0.75 11.16
C ILE A 49 3.57 -1.80 11.14
N TYR A 50 3.85 -2.42 9.98
CA TYR A 50 4.86 -3.46 9.85
C TYR A 50 6.26 -2.93 9.52
N ARG A 51 6.39 -1.62 9.29
CA ARG A 51 7.68 -1.02 8.93
C ARG A 51 8.67 -1.03 10.09
N GLU A 52 8.16 -0.99 11.32
CA GLU A 52 8.96 -1.09 12.53
C GLU A 52 8.45 -2.20 13.44
N LYS A 53 9.37 -3.00 13.97
CA LYS A 53 9.05 -4.12 14.86
C LYS A 53 8.35 -3.63 16.14
N GLU A 54 8.75 -2.47 16.64
CA GLU A 54 8.17 -1.88 17.84
C GLU A 54 6.71 -1.45 17.63
N TRP A 55 6.34 -1.06 16.41
CA TRP A 55 4.98 -0.63 16.10
C TRP A 55 4.01 -1.79 16.12
N ILE A 56 4.38 -2.92 15.52
CA ILE A 56 3.55 -4.12 15.59
C ILE A 56 3.46 -4.67 17.02
N GLU A 57 4.55 -4.63 17.79
CA GLU A 57 4.53 -5.03 19.22
C GLU A 57 3.63 -4.11 20.07
N ASN A 58 3.56 -2.82 19.74
CA ASN A 58 2.75 -1.82 20.45
C ASN A 58 1.40 -1.50 19.76
N GLU A 59 0.97 -2.26 18.76
CA GLU A 59 -0.24 -1.98 17.97
C GLU A 59 -1.47 -1.78 18.87
N HIS A 60 -1.63 -2.67 19.84
CA HIS A 60 -2.71 -2.62 20.82
C HIS A 60 -2.77 -1.29 21.59
N ARG A 61 -1.62 -0.67 21.91
CA ARG A 61 -1.58 0.63 22.61
C ARG A 61 -1.97 1.76 21.68
N MET A 62 -1.45 1.76 20.46
CA MET A 62 -1.79 2.76 19.44
C MET A 62 -3.29 2.74 19.13
N PHE A 63 -3.86 1.54 18.99
CA PHE A 63 -5.28 1.36 18.75
C PHE A 63 -6.14 1.95 19.88
N HIS A 64 -5.84 1.61 21.15
CA HIS A 64 -6.56 2.17 22.29
C HIS A 64 -6.44 3.69 22.38
N GLU A 65 -5.25 4.24 22.13
CA GLU A 65 -5.05 5.69 22.13
C GLU A 65 -5.88 6.40 21.05
N ILE A 66 -5.93 5.83 19.85
CA ILE A 66 -6.69 6.40 18.72
C ILE A 66 -8.19 6.40 19.03
N ILE A 67 -8.71 5.31 19.59
CA ILE A 67 -10.12 5.24 20.01
C ILE A 67 -10.43 6.27 21.10
N MET A 68 -9.54 6.43 22.09
CA MET A 68 -9.72 7.40 23.17
C MET A 68 -9.69 8.85 22.66
N LYS A 69 -8.79 9.15 21.72
CA LYS A 69 -8.62 10.51 21.17
C LYS A 69 -9.73 10.88 20.19
N CYS A 70 -10.17 9.95 19.36
CA CYS A 70 -11.11 10.20 18.26
C CYS A 70 -12.33 9.26 18.28
N PRO A 71 -13.10 9.16 19.37
CA PRO A 71 -14.18 8.17 19.49
C PRO A 71 -15.28 8.35 18.43
N ASN A 72 -15.52 9.58 17.98
CA ASN A 72 -16.54 9.89 16.98
C ASN A 72 -16.22 9.28 15.61
N ASP A 73 -14.93 9.17 15.26
CA ASP A 73 -14.48 8.58 13.99
C ASP A 73 -14.76 7.07 13.94
N PHE A 74 -14.90 6.44 15.11
CA PHE A 74 -15.22 5.02 15.27
C PHE A 74 -16.68 4.74 15.65
N SER A 75 -17.53 5.79 15.73
CA SER A 75 -18.93 5.65 16.14
C SER A 75 -19.77 4.73 15.24
N GLY A 76 -19.37 4.57 13.97
CA GLY A 76 -19.99 3.66 13.00
C GLY A 76 -19.27 2.30 12.86
N ALA A 77 -18.17 2.08 13.58
CA ALA A 77 -17.42 0.84 13.51
C ALA A 77 -18.20 -0.27 14.24
N LYS A 78 -18.72 -1.24 13.48
CA LYS A 78 -19.46 -2.39 14.04
C LYS A 78 -18.57 -3.47 14.64
N THR A 79 -17.26 -3.29 14.49
CA THR A 79 -16.26 -4.27 14.88
C THR A 79 -15.00 -3.52 15.30
N THR A 80 -14.35 -4.07 16.32
CA THR A 80 -13.03 -3.65 16.81
C THR A 80 -11.92 -4.26 15.94
N PHE A 81 -12.28 -5.04 14.90
CA PHE A 81 -11.44 -5.78 13.97
C PHE A 81 -11.90 -5.62 12.51
#